data_AF-H9B972-F1
#
_entry.id   AF-H9B972-F1
#
_cell.length_a   1.000
_cell.length_b   1.000
_cell.length_c   1.000
_cell.angle_alpha   90.00
_cell.angle_beta   90.00
_cell.angle_gamma   90.00
#
_symmetry.space_group_name_H-M   'P 1'
#
loop_
_entity.id
_entity.type
_entity.pdbx_description
1 polymer ?
#
loop_
_entity_poly.entity_id
_entity_poly.type
_entity_poly.pdbx_seq_one_letter_code
_entity_poly.pdbx_strand_id
1 'polypeptide(L)'
;MQSPRIFNYLSQDLSRLGRRLDRLVYVSCTEEGLEEKFLPNFIKVTPFEGTAAEAAEDCELLSLINFLKHCSLSPDDVRSSISRYGGGTIPGVGSRFNEAKRLQETKATQRRSIGRFLGFTQTQGAPNFLGAGPPGAAPAGLGGPLGGPK
;
A
#
# COMPACT_ATOMS: atom_id res chain seq x y z
N MET A 1 32.00 -3.21 42.06
CA MET A 1 31.78 -4.65 41.78
C MET A 1 30.70 -4.77 40.72
N GLN A 2 31.09 -4.87 39.46
CA GLN A 2 30.19 -5.16 38.33
C GLN A 2 30.12 -6.68 38.17
N SER A 3 28.94 -7.24 38.41
CA SER A 3 28.67 -8.65 38.09
C SER A 3 28.51 -8.78 36.57
N PRO A 4 29.30 -9.63 35.88
CA PRO A 4 29.09 -9.88 34.47
C PRO A 4 27.83 -10.74 34.35
N ARG A 5 26.71 -10.13 33.94
CA ARG A 5 25.58 -10.90 33.44
C ARG A 5 26.05 -11.56 32.15
N ILE A 6 26.42 -12.84 32.26
CA ILE A 6 26.60 -13.72 31.11
C ILE A 6 25.20 -13.90 30.51
N PHE A 7 24.77 -12.96 29.68
CA PHE A 7 23.67 -13.19 28.76
C PHE A 7 24.21 -14.20 27.75
N ASN A 8 23.88 -15.47 27.97
CA ASN A 8 23.90 -16.45 26.88
C ASN A 8 22.93 -15.93 25.81
N TYR A 9 23.45 -15.19 24.84
CA TYR A 9 22.69 -14.79 23.67
C TYR A 9 22.36 -16.06 22.89
N LEU A 10 21.20 -16.65 23.16
CA LEU A 10 20.62 -17.66 22.28
C LEU A 10 20.38 -16.97 20.95
N SER A 11 21.20 -17.32 19.95
CA SER A 11 20.99 -16.88 18.57
C SER A 11 19.56 -17.22 18.16
N GLN A 12 18.83 -16.18 17.75
CA GLN A 12 17.45 -16.26 17.32
C GLN A 12 17.43 -16.67 15.85
N ASP A 13 17.46 -17.98 15.63
CA ASP A 13 17.31 -18.56 14.30
C ASP A 13 15.82 -18.68 13.93
N LEU A 14 15.34 -17.76 13.07
CA LEU A 14 13.95 -17.75 12.60
C LEU A 14 13.63 -18.94 11.68
N SER A 15 14.62 -19.60 11.08
CA SER A 15 14.40 -20.79 10.25
C SER A 15 13.82 -21.95 11.05
N ARG A 16 14.04 -21.99 12.36
CA ARG A 16 13.47 -23.00 13.28
C ARG A 16 11.96 -22.92 13.41
N LEU A 17 11.33 -21.84 12.96
CA LEU A 17 9.87 -21.67 12.99
C LEU A 17 9.15 -22.48 11.89
N GLY A 18 9.88 -23.02 10.91
CA GLY A 18 9.28 -23.79 9.81
C GLY A 18 8.34 -22.96 8.93
N ARG A 19 8.55 -21.64 8.89
CA ARG A 19 7.76 -20.69 8.11
C ARG A 19 8.60 -20.14 6.97
N ARG A 20 7.93 -19.78 5.88
CA ARG A 20 8.60 -19.11 4.76
C ARG A 20 8.99 -17.69 5.17
N LEU A 21 10.25 -17.33 4.95
CA LEU A 21 10.78 -16.01 5.33
C LEU A 21 10.12 -14.87 4.54
N ASP A 22 9.67 -15.10 3.31
CA ASP A 22 8.95 -14.09 2.53
C ASP A 22 7.54 -13.79 3.07
N ARG A 23 7.06 -14.56 4.06
CA ARG A 23 5.76 -14.40 4.74
C ARG A 23 5.91 -14.21 6.25
N LEU A 24 7.13 -14.01 6.75
CA LEU A 24 7.43 -13.88 8.17
C LEU A 24 7.79 -12.43 8.52
N VAL A 25 7.22 -11.93 9.59
CA VAL A 25 7.58 -10.64 10.19
C VAL A 25 8.01 -10.89 11.64
N TYR A 26 9.14 -10.34 12.03
CA TYR A 26 9.67 -10.39 13.38
C TYR A 26 9.61 -8.99 14.00
N VAL A 27 8.84 -8.83 15.08
CA VAL A 27 8.65 -7.54 15.75
C VAL A 27 9.32 -7.61 17.12
N SER A 28 10.24 -6.70 17.41
CA SER A 28 10.93 -6.63 18.70
C SER A 28 11.48 -5.22 18.94
N CYS A 29 11.78 -4.88 20.18
CA CYS A 29 12.44 -3.62 20.54
C CYS A 29 13.94 -3.61 20.22
N THR A 30 14.54 -4.80 20.09
CA THR A 30 15.97 -4.99 19.82
C THR A 30 16.20 -6.12 18.81
N GLU A 31 17.27 -5.98 18.03
CA GLU A 31 17.81 -7.00 17.12
C GLU A 31 18.88 -7.88 17.77
N GLU A 32 19.15 -7.69 19.07
CA GLU A 32 20.14 -8.49 19.81
C GLU A 32 19.86 -9.99 19.69
N GLY A 33 20.88 -10.73 19.24
CA GLY A 33 20.79 -12.18 19.02
C GLY A 33 20.14 -12.58 17.70
N LEU A 34 19.59 -11.65 16.91
CA LEU A 34 19.04 -11.92 15.58
C LEU A 34 20.18 -12.03 14.56
N GLU A 35 20.19 -13.12 13.77
CA GLU A 35 21.17 -13.24 12.69
C GLU A 35 20.93 -12.20 11.59
N GLU A 36 22.01 -11.68 10.99
CA GLU A 36 21.97 -10.63 9.96
C GLU A 36 21.05 -10.99 8.79
N LYS A 37 21.02 -12.27 8.39
CA LYS A 37 20.16 -12.79 7.32
C LYS A 37 18.66 -12.59 7.59
N PHE A 38 18.26 -12.37 8.84
CA PHE A 38 16.87 -12.14 9.26
C PHE A 38 16.52 -10.67 9.50
N LEU A 39 17.49 -9.74 9.45
CA LEU A 39 17.20 -8.31 9.56
C LEU A 39 16.17 -7.79 8.54
N PRO A 40 16.08 -8.31 7.30
CA PRO A 40 15.01 -7.91 6.38
C PRO A 40 13.59 -8.25 6.85
N ASN A 41 13.45 -9.21 7.77
CA ASN A 41 12.18 -9.61 8.38
C ASN A 41 11.86 -8.82 9.66
N PHE A 42 12.82 -8.05 10.16
CA PHE A 42 12.73 -7.35 11.43
C PHE A 42 11.96 -6.02 11.32
N ILE A 43 11.18 -5.73 12.35
CA ILE A 43 10.55 -4.44 12.57
C ILE A 43 10.88 -4.03 14.00
N LYS A 44 11.70 -2.98 14.12
CA LYS A 44 11.95 -2.34 15.40
C LYS A 44 10.72 -1.55 15.86
N VAL A 45 10.29 -1.80 17.09
CA VAL A 45 9.33 -0.97 17.82
C VAL A 45 10.01 -0.27 18.97
N THR A 46 9.51 0.90 19.33
CA THR A 46 10.05 1.66 20.46
C THR A 46 9.67 0.96 21.78
N PRO A 47 10.62 0.73 22.72
CA PRO A 47 10.29 0.23 24.05
C PRO A 47 9.31 1.17 24.75
N PHE A 48 8.29 0.60 25.39
CA PHE A 48 7.41 1.35 26.28
C PHE A 48 8.03 1.44 27.68
N GLU A 49 8.34 2.64 28.13
CA GLU A 49 8.93 2.92 29.46
C GLU A 49 7.98 3.70 30.38
N GLY A 50 6.73 3.92 29.95
CA GLY A 50 5.74 4.72 30.67
C GLY A 50 4.98 3.97 31.76
N THR A 51 4.09 4.71 32.42
CA THR A 51 3.13 4.22 33.42
C THR A 51 1.90 3.60 32.77
N ALA A 52 1.09 2.89 33.56
CA ALA A 52 -0.18 2.34 33.07
C ALA A 52 -1.16 3.42 32.55
N ALA A 53 -1.07 4.66 33.04
CA ALA A 53 -1.89 5.77 32.55
C ALA A 53 -1.42 6.24 31.16
N GLU A 54 -0.10 6.34 30.96
CA GLU A 54 0.51 6.76 29.68
C GLU A 54 0.36 5.68 28.59
N ALA A 55 0.16 4.41 28.96
CA ALA A 55 -0.08 3.32 28.01
C ALA A 55 -1.34 3.53 27.15
N ALA A 56 -2.32 4.32 27.62
CA ALA A 56 -3.52 4.65 26.85
C ALA A 56 -3.23 5.60 25.67
N GLU A 57 -2.15 6.37 25.76
CA GLU A 57 -1.71 7.32 24.73
C GLU A 57 -0.65 6.70 23.80
N ASP A 58 -0.03 5.59 24.21
CA ASP A 58 0.90 4.85 23.36
C ASP A 58 0.19 4.29 22.12
N CYS A 59 0.62 4.78 20.97
CA CYS A 59 0.06 4.39 19.67
C CYS A 59 1.06 3.60 18.82
N GLU A 60 2.20 3.15 19.35
CA GLU A 60 3.27 2.53 18.55
C GLU A 60 2.75 1.27 17.86
N LEU A 61 2.19 0.33 18.63
CA LEU A 61 1.63 -0.91 18.10
C LEU A 61 0.35 -0.66 17.29
N LEU A 62 -0.47 0.31 17.69
CA LEU A 62 -1.67 0.68 16.95
C LEU A 62 -1.33 1.17 15.53
N SER A 63 -0.28 1.98 15.40
CA SER A 63 0.19 2.49 14.10
C SER A 63 0.60 1.37 13.14
N LEU A 64 1.05 0.24 13.68
CA LEU A 64 1.59 -0.90 12.92
C LEU A 64 0.48 -1.78 12.31
N ILE A 65 -0.75 -1.75 12.84
CA ILE A 65 -1.85 -2.64 12.43
C ILE A 65 -2.12 -2.56 10.93
N ASN A 66 -2.19 -1.36 10.36
CA ASN A 66 -2.48 -1.20 8.93
C ASN A 66 -1.37 -1.74 8.03
N PHE A 67 -0.11 -1.60 8.45
CA PHE A 67 1.02 -2.16 7.74
C PHE A 67 1.00 -3.70 7.78
N LEU A 68 0.67 -4.30 8.93
CA LEU A 68 0.54 -5.76 9.04
C LEU A 68 -0.62 -6.31 8.21
N LYS A 69 -1.76 -5.60 8.17
CA LYS A 69 -2.87 -5.92 7.25
C LYS A 69 -2.43 -5.87 5.80
N HIS A 70 -1.64 -4.88 5.41
CA HIS A 70 -1.09 -4.82 4.06
C HIS A 70 -0.19 -6.03 3.75
N CYS A 71 0.70 -6.41 4.67
CA CYS A 71 1.56 -7.57 4.51
C CYS A 71 0.77 -8.90 4.44
N SER A 72 -0.33 -9.03 5.18
CA SER A 72 -1.14 -10.25 5.16
C SER A 72 -1.95 -10.41 3.88
N LEU A 73 -2.43 -9.30 3.31
CA LEU A 73 -3.26 -9.27 2.10
C LEU A 73 -2.44 -9.23 0.81
N SER A 74 -1.23 -8.66 0.84
CA SER A 74 -0.37 -8.63 -0.33
C SER A 74 0.20 -10.02 -0.63
N PRO A 75 0.25 -10.46 -1.90
CA PRO A 75 0.97 -11.68 -2.29
C PRO A 75 2.50 -11.47 -2.31
N ASP A 76 2.97 -10.22 -2.23
CA ASP A 76 4.39 -9.88 -2.32
C ASP A 76 5.19 -10.38 -1.11
N ASP A 77 6.51 -10.42 -1.27
CA ASP A 77 7.45 -10.65 -0.18
C ASP A 77 7.35 -9.52 0.86
N VAL A 78 7.08 -9.88 2.12
CA VAL A 78 6.93 -8.90 3.21
C VAL A 78 8.19 -8.06 3.42
N ARG A 79 9.38 -8.60 3.12
CA ARG A 79 10.66 -7.89 3.25
C ARG A 79 10.75 -6.70 2.31
N SER A 80 10.14 -6.81 1.12
CA SER A 80 10.03 -5.70 0.16
C SER A 80 9.16 -4.58 0.71
N SER A 81 8.05 -4.93 1.38
CA SER A 81 7.18 -3.96 2.04
C SER A 81 7.87 -3.30 3.22
N ILE A 82 8.58 -4.06 4.06
CA ILE A 82 9.35 -3.53 5.20
C ILE A 82 10.39 -2.52 4.69
N SER A 83 11.19 -2.89 3.68
CA SER A 83 12.21 -2.02 3.09
C SER A 83 11.61 -0.73 2.50
N ARG A 84 10.48 -0.83 1.79
CA ARG A 84 9.80 0.31 1.15
C ARG A 84 9.43 1.42 2.13
N TYR A 85 9.00 1.07 3.34
CA TYR A 85 8.57 2.03 4.36
C TYR A 85 9.64 2.28 5.42
N GLY A 86 10.91 1.94 5.12
CA GLY A 86 12.03 2.18 6.02
C GLY A 86 11.94 1.42 7.33
N GLY A 87 11.44 0.17 7.31
CA GLY A 87 11.48 -0.75 8.45
C GLY A 87 12.88 -1.34 8.69
N GLY A 88 12.95 -2.49 9.37
CA GLY A 88 14.22 -3.04 9.85
C GLY A 88 14.60 -2.42 11.20
N THR A 89 15.82 -1.89 11.29
CA THR A 89 16.41 -1.32 12.50
C THR A 89 15.91 0.11 12.82
N ILE A 90 15.15 0.73 11.91
CA ILE A 90 14.58 2.07 12.06
C ILE A 90 13.13 1.96 12.57
N PRO A 91 12.79 2.50 13.75
CA PRO A 91 11.42 2.48 14.30
C PRO A 91 10.42 3.25 13.44
N GLY A 92 9.12 3.05 13.68
CA GLY A 92 8.04 3.87 13.10
C GLY A 92 7.59 3.50 11.68
N VAL A 93 7.79 2.24 11.26
CA VAL A 93 7.34 1.76 9.94
C VAL A 93 5.82 1.88 9.75
N GLY A 94 5.04 1.66 10.82
CA GLY A 94 3.58 1.79 10.81
C GLY A 94 3.11 3.21 10.49
N SER A 95 3.67 4.21 11.17
CA SER A 95 3.38 5.63 10.93
C SER A 95 3.70 6.06 9.49
N ARG A 96 4.88 5.68 8.97
CA ARG A 96 5.27 5.98 7.58
C ARG A 96 4.34 5.31 6.56
N PHE A 97 3.94 4.07 6.81
CA PHE A 97 2.96 3.37 5.97
C PHE A 97 1.61 4.10 5.96
N ASN A 98 1.10 4.50 7.13
CA ASN A 98 -0.17 5.21 7.25
C ASN A 98 -0.15 6.55 6.53
N GLU A 99 0.95 7.31 6.65
CA GLU A 99 1.13 8.56 5.94
C GLU A 99 1.13 8.36 4.41
N ALA A 100 1.88 7.38 3.91
CA ALA A 100 1.92 7.05 2.49
C ALA A 100 0.54 6.65 1.96
N LYS A 101 -0.20 5.83 2.72
CA LYS A 101 -1.57 5.43 2.41
C LYS A 101 -2.51 6.65 2.33
N ARG A 102 -2.47 7.54 3.33
CA ARG A 102 -3.26 8.78 3.37
C ARG A 102 -2.96 9.70 2.18
N LEU A 103 -1.68 9.84 1.80
CA LEU A 103 -1.27 10.64 0.65
C LEU A 103 -1.82 10.06 -0.66
N GLN A 104 -1.81 8.73 -0.79
CA GLN A 104 -2.37 8.05 -1.95
C GLN A 104 -3.90 8.22 -2.06
N GLU A 105 -4.61 8.08 -0.95
CA GLU A 105 -6.07 8.29 -0.87
C GLU A 105 -6.46 9.75 -1.19
N THR A 106 -5.67 10.71 -0.72
CA THR A 106 -5.87 12.14 -1.01
C THR A 106 -5.71 12.43 -2.50
N LYS A 107 -4.62 11.94 -3.12
CA LYS A 107 -4.39 12.08 -4.57
C LYS A 107 -5.50 11.43 -5.40
N ALA A 108 -5.97 10.25 -4.99
CA ALA A 108 -7.08 9.56 -5.66
C ALA A 108 -8.40 10.32 -5.53
N THR A 109 -8.64 10.97 -4.40
CA THR A 109 -9.84 11.80 -4.17
C THR A 109 -9.81 13.08 -5.00
N GLN A 110 -8.65 13.77 -5.07
CA GLN A 110 -8.48 14.95 -5.92
C GLN A 110 -8.71 14.65 -7.41
N ARG A 111 -8.22 13.51 -7.92
CA ARG A 111 -8.49 13.09 -9.32
C ARG A 111 -9.97 12.87 -9.57
N ARG A 112 -10.70 12.27 -8.61
CA ARG A 112 -12.16 12.06 -8.71
C ARG A 112 -12.95 13.37 -8.65
N SER A 113 -12.51 14.37 -7.88
CA SER A 113 -13.21 15.65 -7.79
C SER A 113 -13.05 16.51 -9.05
N ILE A 114 -11.89 16.49 -9.70
CA ILE A 114 -11.65 17.25 -10.95
C ILE A 114 -12.58 16.78 -12.08
N GLY A 115 -12.73 15.47 -12.25
CA GLY A 115 -13.64 14.91 -13.26
C GLY A 115 -15.12 15.26 -13.03
N ARG A 116 -15.52 15.52 -11.78
CA ARG A 116 -16.90 15.88 -11.43
C ARG A 116 -17.19 17.38 -11.63
N PHE A 117 -16.18 18.24 -11.49
CA PHE A 117 -16.33 19.69 -11.68
C PHE A 117 -16.35 20.08 -13.17
N LEU A 118 -15.54 19.45 -14.02
CA LEU A 118 -15.59 19.68 -15.48
C LEU A 118 -16.89 19.14 -16.13
N GLY A 119 -17.54 18.16 -15.51
CA GLY A 119 -18.84 17.65 -15.96
C GLY A 119 -20.04 18.48 -15.51
N PHE A 120 -19.89 19.40 -14.54
CA PHE A 120 -20.98 20.22 -14.01
C PHE A 120 -21.07 21.61 -14.65
N THR A 121 -20.02 22.06 -15.33
CA THR A 121 -20.07 23.29 -16.15
C THR A 121 -20.68 23.07 -17.54
N GLN A 122 -21.18 21.85 -17.82
CA GLN A 122 -21.76 21.49 -19.12
C GLN A 122 -23.21 21.01 -19.00
N THR A 123 -24.01 21.59 -18.10
CA THR A 123 -25.48 21.40 -18.10
C THR A 123 -26.22 22.65 -17.61
N GLN A 124 -26.12 23.74 -18.36
CA GLN A 124 -27.24 24.68 -18.56
C GLN A 124 -27.24 25.10 -20.03
N GLY A 125 -28.10 24.46 -20.83
CA GLY A 125 -28.36 24.80 -22.23
C GLY A 125 -28.30 23.60 -23.18
N ALA A 126 -29.44 22.93 -23.41
CA ALA A 126 -29.65 22.05 -24.57
C ALA A 126 -30.06 22.91 -25.80
N PRO A 127 -30.07 22.41 -27.07
CA PRO A 127 -29.90 21.03 -27.55
C PRO A 127 -28.97 20.85 -28.78
N ASN A 128 -28.77 19.58 -29.16
CA ASN A 128 -28.26 19.07 -30.46
C ASN A 128 -26.81 19.36 -30.91
N PHE A 129 -25.95 18.34 -30.79
CA PHE A 129 -25.19 17.87 -31.96
C PHE A 129 -24.98 16.36 -31.88
N LEU A 130 -25.61 15.65 -32.81
CA LEU A 130 -25.37 14.25 -33.14
C LEU A 130 -23.92 14.11 -33.64
N GLY A 131 -23.12 13.22 -33.05
CA GLY A 131 -21.72 13.10 -33.46
C GLY A 131 -20.91 12.00 -32.79
N ALA A 132 -21.46 10.79 -32.63
CA ALA A 132 -20.68 9.57 -32.43
C ALA A 132 -21.46 8.38 -32.99
N GLY A 133 -21.36 8.18 -34.31
CA GLY A 133 -21.79 6.93 -34.94
C GLY A 133 -20.86 5.78 -34.51
N PRO A 134 -21.37 4.55 -34.38
CA PRO A 134 -20.54 3.37 -34.17
C PRO A 134 -19.66 3.11 -35.41
N PRO A 135 -18.48 2.48 -35.27
CA PRO A 135 -17.66 2.14 -36.42
C PRO A 135 -18.33 0.98 -37.17
N GLY A 136 -18.74 1.22 -38.41
CA GLY A 136 -19.15 0.17 -39.33
C GLY A 136 -20.62 0.23 -39.73
N ALA A 137 -20.96 1.15 -40.64
CA ALA A 137 -21.89 0.91 -41.75
C ALA A 137 -22.09 2.21 -42.53
N ALA A 138 -21.63 2.24 -43.78
CA ALA A 138 -22.16 3.15 -44.79
C ALA A 138 -22.76 2.28 -45.92
N PRO A 139 -24.06 2.41 -46.23
CA PRO A 139 -24.63 1.90 -47.46
C PRO A 139 -24.31 2.85 -48.63
N ALA A 140 -24.23 2.26 -49.82
CA ALA A 140 -23.80 2.89 -51.06
C ALA A 140 -24.77 3.98 -51.57
N GLY A 141 -24.21 4.88 -52.39
CA GLY A 141 -24.79 6.15 -52.82
C GLY A 141 -26.04 6.08 -53.72
N LEU A 142 -26.75 7.20 -53.70
CA LEU A 142 -27.90 7.54 -54.54
C LEU A 142 -27.50 7.87 -56.00
N GLY A 143 -28.39 7.53 -56.95
CA GLY A 143 -28.69 8.37 -58.13
C GLY A 143 -28.54 7.70 -59.51
N GLY A 144 -29.66 7.44 -60.21
CA GLY A 144 -29.72 6.95 -61.61
C GLY A 144 -29.45 8.03 -62.68
N PRO A 145 -29.98 7.98 -63.93
CA PRO A 145 -30.93 7.00 -64.51
C PRO A 145 -30.69 6.62 -66.02
N LEU A 146 -31.62 5.84 -66.60
CA LEU A 146 -32.03 5.72 -68.03
C LEU A 146 -31.24 4.85 -69.04
N GLY A 147 -31.99 3.94 -69.69
CA GLY A 147 -31.87 3.65 -71.14
C GLY A 147 -31.62 2.19 -71.54
N GLY A 148 -32.66 1.43 -71.90
CA GLY A 148 -32.54 0.31 -72.86
C GLY A 148 -32.54 0.85 -74.31
N PRO A 149 -32.83 0.05 -75.36
CA PRO A 149 -32.89 -1.41 -75.49
C PRO A 149 -32.07 -1.93 -76.71
N LYS A 150 -31.78 -3.25 -76.73
CA LYS A 150 -32.16 -4.23 -77.76
C LYS A 150 -31.43 -5.55 -77.53
#